data_AF-A0A450S7C7-F1
#
_entry.id   AF-A0A450S7C7-F1
#
_cell.length_a   1.000
_cell.length_b   1.000
_cell.length_c   1.000
_cell.angle_alpha   90.00
_cell.angle_beta   90.00
_cell.angle_gamma   90.00
#
_symmetry.space_group_name_H-M   'P 1'
#
loop_
_entity.id
_entity.type
_entity.pdbx_description
1 polymer ?
#
loop_
_entity_poly.entity_id
_entity_poly.type
_entity_poly.pdbx_seq_one_letter_code
_entity_poly.pdbx_strand_id
1 'polypeptide(L)'
;MSILKEDAEIDALDLKELHEGAAGITPRFGAVLSEAASVCLDDQQTGNPVNMELSGSIMGNINVGWDVPTLQAKRCYADLEVATEHGAYGIAALLIRHFSDCEVVERSRKGTGFDYWIGEKGGDDKLFQRKARLEVSGIRKGTIGDIESRVRRKQEQTKRTAGTIPAIVAVVEFGRPHARLVEEA
;
A
#
# COMPACT_ATOMS: atom_id res chain seq x y z
N MET A 1 8.36 -12.63 -15.45
CA MET A 1 8.07 -13.37 -14.20
C MET A 1 7.31 -12.40 -13.31
N SER A 2 6.15 -12.80 -12.79
CA SER A 2 5.32 -11.94 -11.93
C SER A 2 6.06 -11.67 -10.60
N ILE A 3 5.88 -10.48 -10.04
CA ILE A 3 6.51 -10.08 -8.77
C ILE A 3 5.63 -10.54 -7.60
N LEU A 4 4.32 -10.37 -7.74
CA LEU A 4 3.29 -10.82 -6.84
C LEU A 4 3.05 -12.33 -7.01
N LYS A 5 2.79 -13.00 -5.90
CA LYS A 5 2.54 -14.43 -5.81
C LYS A 5 1.10 -14.63 -5.36
N GLU A 6 0.29 -15.29 -6.18
CA GLU A 6 -1.11 -15.57 -5.86
C GLU A 6 -1.26 -16.53 -4.66
N ASP A 7 -0.28 -17.40 -4.42
CA ASP A 7 -0.36 -18.48 -3.42
C ASP A 7 0.16 -18.11 -2.02
N ALA A 8 0.37 -16.82 -1.70
CA ALA A 8 0.81 -16.46 -0.36
C ALA A 8 -0.35 -16.60 0.65
N GLU A 9 -0.29 -17.63 1.50
CA GLU A 9 -1.25 -17.85 2.58
C GLU A 9 -0.95 -16.92 3.76
N ILE A 10 -1.64 -15.79 3.82
CA ILE A 10 -1.71 -14.93 5.01
C ILE A 10 -3.17 -14.76 5.42
N ASP A 11 -3.47 -15.05 6.68
CA ASP A 11 -4.83 -14.92 7.21
C ASP A 11 -5.13 -13.49 7.71
N ALA A 12 -4.08 -12.74 8.06
CA ALA A 12 -4.20 -11.42 8.64
C ALA A 12 -3.03 -10.49 8.28
N LEU A 13 -3.34 -9.20 8.24
CA LEU A 13 -2.42 -8.08 8.10
C LEU A 13 -2.47 -7.27 9.41
N ASP A 14 -1.41 -7.27 10.21
CA ASP A 14 -1.33 -6.40 11.38
C ASP A 14 -0.61 -5.10 11.01
N LEU A 15 -1.29 -3.96 11.13
CA LEU A 15 -0.68 -2.67 10.82
C LEU A 15 0.53 -2.35 11.71
N LYS A 16 0.66 -2.95 12.89
CA LYS A 16 1.85 -2.81 13.74
C LYS A 16 3.12 -3.30 13.06
N GLU A 17 3.02 -4.22 12.12
CA GLU A 17 4.21 -4.71 11.45
C GLU A 17 4.95 -3.61 10.67
N LEU A 18 4.26 -2.52 10.30
CA LEU A 18 4.91 -1.34 9.72
C LEU A 18 5.95 -0.70 10.67
N HIS A 19 5.85 -0.94 11.98
CA HIS A 19 6.80 -0.41 12.96
C HIS A 19 8.19 -1.06 12.82
N GLU A 20 8.30 -2.21 12.17
CA GLU A 20 9.58 -2.85 11.84
C GLU A 20 10.35 -2.04 10.79
N GLY A 21 9.62 -1.29 9.95
CA GLY A 21 10.16 -0.60 8.80
C GLY A 21 10.46 -1.52 7.62
N ALA A 22 11.18 -0.97 6.65
CA ALA A 22 11.73 -1.63 5.47
C ALA A 22 12.98 -0.86 5.05
N ALA A 23 13.74 -1.36 4.08
CA ALA A 23 14.92 -0.65 3.57
C ALA A 23 14.64 0.82 3.16
N GLY A 24 13.47 1.09 2.58
CA GLY A 24 13.02 2.43 2.17
C GLY A 24 12.05 3.12 3.15
N ILE A 25 11.70 2.48 4.27
CA ILE A 25 10.74 3.00 5.25
C ILE A 25 11.37 2.87 6.64
N THR A 26 11.75 3.99 7.25
CA THR A 26 12.23 3.95 8.64
C THR A 26 11.14 3.45 9.59
N PRO A 27 11.47 2.78 10.70
CA PRO A 27 10.51 2.38 11.73
C PRO A 27 9.56 3.50 12.18
N ARG A 28 10.10 4.73 12.33
CA ARG A 28 9.34 5.92 12.70
C ARG A 28 8.31 6.31 11.64
N PHE A 29 8.71 6.29 10.36
CA PHE A 29 7.79 6.59 9.28
C PHE A 29 6.77 5.46 9.09
N GLY A 30 7.17 4.20 9.27
CA GLY A 30 6.24 3.08 9.29
C GLY A 30 5.16 3.21 10.36
N ALA A 31 5.52 3.67 11.57
CA ALA A 31 4.53 4.00 12.61
C ALA A 31 3.56 5.13 12.19
N VAL A 32 4.03 6.14 11.45
CA VAL A 32 3.17 7.18 10.86
C VAL A 32 2.19 6.58 9.85
N LEU A 33 2.64 5.67 8.97
CA LEU A 33 1.77 5.01 8.00
C LEU A 33 0.72 4.11 8.69
N SER A 34 1.13 3.38 9.73
CA SER A 34 0.24 2.56 10.56
C SER A 34 -0.84 3.40 11.24
N GLU A 35 -0.45 4.50 11.89
CA GLU A 35 -1.39 5.39 12.57
C GLU A 35 -2.35 6.05 11.57
N ALA A 36 -1.87 6.49 10.40
CA ALA A 36 -2.72 7.05 9.35
C ALA A 36 -3.76 6.04 8.82
N ALA A 37 -3.33 4.80 8.57
CA ALA A 37 -4.22 3.71 8.16
C ALA A 37 -5.25 3.38 9.27
N SER A 38 -4.82 3.35 10.53
CA SER A 38 -5.70 3.11 11.68
C SER A 38 -6.79 4.19 11.79
N VAL A 39 -6.47 5.47 11.58
CA VAL A 39 -7.44 6.56 11.57
C VAL A 39 -8.42 6.39 10.41
N CYS A 40 -7.94 6.00 9.22
CA CYS A 40 -8.82 5.78 8.08
C CYS A 40 -9.80 4.61 8.32
N LEU A 41 -9.30 3.48 8.83
CA LEU A 41 -10.13 2.31 9.10
C LEU A 41 -11.11 2.56 10.26
N ASP A 42 -10.65 3.13 11.37
CA ASP A 42 -11.48 3.42 12.55
C ASP A 42 -12.59 4.45 12.26
N ASP A 43 -12.35 5.39 11.36
CA ASP A 43 -13.37 6.35 10.94
C ASP A 43 -14.42 5.75 9.99
N GLN A 44 -14.09 4.68 9.26
CA GLN A 44 -14.98 4.10 8.26
C GLN A 44 -15.66 2.80 8.71
N GLN A 45 -15.02 2.06 9.61
CA GLN A 45 -15.39 0.70 9.99
C GLN A 45 -15.80 0.63 11.46
N THR A 46 -16.69 -0.31 11.76
CA THR A 46 -17.17 -0.55 13.13
C THR A 46 -16.52 -1.77 13.80
N GLY A 47 -15.74 -2.56 13.06
CA GLY A 47 -15.09 -3.78 13.55
C GLY A 47 -13.58 -3.77 13.33
N ASN A 48 -12.84 -4.36 14.26
CA ASN A 48 -11.38 -4.51 14.22
C ASN A 48 -11.02 -5.91 14.77
N PRO A 49 -10.41 -6.80 13.97
CA PRO A 49 -9.99 -6.58 12.59
C PRO A 49 -11.18 -6.45 11.62
N VAL A 50 -10.93 -5.86 10.45
CA VAL A 50 -11.92 -5.78 9.36
C VAL A 50 -11.52 -6.70 8.21
N ASN A 51 -12.50 -7.33 7.56
CA ASN A 51 -12.24 -8.11 6.36
C ASN A 51 -12.08 -7.18 5.15
N MET A 52 -10.94 -7.27 4.47
CA MET A 52 -10.59 -6.51 3.27
C MET A 52 -10.56 -7.43 2.06
N GLU A 53 -11.31 -7.05 1.02
CA GLU A 53 -11.30 -7.73 -0.27
C GLU A 53 -10.01 -7.40 -1.03
N LEU A 54 -9.34 -8.42 -1.56
CA LEU A 54 -8.18 -8.30 -2.44
C LEU A 54 -8.60 -8.61 -3.88
N SER A 55 -8.22 -7.76 -4.83
CA SER A 55 -8.43 -8.05 -6.25
C SER A 55 -7.33 -7.57 -7.20
N GLY A 56 -7.35 -8.08 -8.43
CA GLY A 56 -6.36 -7.79 -9.47
C GLY A 56 -5.37 -8.94 -9.61
N SER A 57 -4.07 -8.66 -9.47
CA SER A 57 -2.98 -9.65 -9.51
C SER A 57 -2.92 -10.56 -8.28
N ILE A 58 -3.65 -10.20 -7.22
CA ILE A 58 -3.90 -11.05 -6.05
C ILE A 58 -5.41 -11.01 -5.83
N MET A 59 -6.01 -12.16 -5.53
CA MET A 59 -7.44 -12.31 -5.32
C MET A 59 -7.69 -12.99 -3.98
N GLY A 60 -8.65 -12.51 -3.19
CA GLY A 60 -8.99 -13.15 -1.93
C GLY A 60 -9.58 -12.18 -0.91
N ASN A 61 -9.52 -12.57 0.36
CA ASN A 61 -9.90 -11.70 1.47
C ASN A 61 -8.88 -11.87 2.59
N ILE A 62 -8.61 -10.78 3.31
CA ILE A 62 -7.67 -10.76 4.42
C ILE A 62 -8.23 -9.95 5.59
N ASN A 63 -7.95 -10.37 6.82
CA ASN A 63 -8.31 -9.57 7.99
C ASN A 63 -7.23 -8.52 8.26
N VAL A 64 -7.61 -7.25 8.30
CA VAL A 64 -6.71 -6.14 8.62
C VAL A 64 -6.98 -5.68 10.05
N GLY A 65 -5.97 -5.79 10.93
CA GLY A 65 -6.03 -5.37 12.33
C GLY A 65 -5.23 -4.09 12.58
N TRP A 66 -5.71 -3.24 13.49
CA TRP A 66 -5.03 -1.99 13.86
C TRP A 66 -5.14 -1.69 15.35
N ASP A 67 -4.28 -0.80 15.87
CA ASP A 67 -4.51 -0.19 17.18
C ASP A 67 -5.56 0.92 17.07
N VAL A 68 -6.53 0.93 17.97
CA VAL A 68 -7.56 1.99 17.99
C VAL A 68 -6.90 3.35 18.15
N PRO A 69 -7.08 4.29 17.21
CA PRO A 69 -6.42 5.58 17.23
C PRO A 69 -6.91 6.43 18.42
N THR A 70 -5.96 7.09 19.09
CA THR A 70 -6.30 8.05 20.15
C THR A 70 -7.01 9.28 19.58
N LEU A 71 -7.69 10.06 20.44
CA LEU A 71 -8.24 11.35 20.03
C LEU A 71 -7.16 12.32 19.53
N GLN A 72 -5.92 12.21 20.03
CA GLN A 72 -4.80 13.00 19.54
C GLN A 72 -4.44 12.61 18.11
N ALA A 73 -4.36 11.31 17.82
CA ALA A 73 -4.11 10.80 16.47
C ALA A 73 -5.20 11.30 15.51
N LYS A 74 -6.48 11.15 15.86
CA LYS A 74 -7.59 11.65 15.04
C LYS A 74 -7.49 13.15 14.74
N ARG A 75 -7.04 13.96 15.71
CA ARG A 75 -6.79 15.40 15.50
C ARG A 75 -5.56 15.67 14.63
N CYS A 76 -4.51 14.86 14.76
CA CYS A 76 -3.29 14.98 13.96
C CYS A 76 -3.56 14.69 12.47
N TYR A 77 -4.37 13.68 12.19
CA TYR A 77 -4.77 13.26 10.83
C TYR A 77 -6.12 13.86 10.40
N ALA A 78 -6.44 15.06 10.88
CA ALA A 78 -7.64 15.79 10.47
C ALA A 78 -7.59 16.22 8.99
N ASP A 79 -6.39 16.33 8.41
CA ASP A 79 -6.22 16.35 6.96
C ASP A 79 -6.47 14.95 6.40
N LEU A 80 -7.71 14.74 5.96
CA LEU A 80 -8.17 13.43 5.50
C LEU A 80 -7.47 12.97 4.22
N GLU A 81 -6.99 13.90 3.38
CA GLU A 81 -6.28 13.55 2.15
C GLU A 81 -4.92 12.94 2.48
N VAL A 82 -4.15 13.61 3.34
CA VAL A 82 -2.85 13.11 3.83
C VAL A 82 -3.03 11.80 4.59
N ALA A 83 -4.04 11.71 5.47
CA ALA A 83 -4.35 10.48 6.20
C ALA A 83 -4.62 9.31 5.25
N THR A 84 -5.42 9.55 4.21
CA THR A 84 -5.81 8.53 3.23
C THR A 84 -4.64 8.11 2.36
N GLU A 85 -3.79 9.04 1.95
CA GLU A 85 -2.58 8.75 1.17
C GLU A 85 -1.58 7.92 1.99
N HIS A 86 -1.23 8.39 3.19
CA HIS A 86 -0.30 7.68 4.08
C HIS A 86 -0.84 6.32 4.52
N GLY A 87 -2.13 6.23 4.85
CA GLY A 87 -2.74 4.95 5.20
C GLY A 87 -2.64 3.94 4.05
N ALA A 88 -2.90 4.39 2.81
CA ALA A 88 -2.80 3.53 1.64
C ALA A 88 -1.35 3.09 1.37
N TYR A 89 -0.36 3.96 1.59
CA TYR A 89 1.05 3.59 1.53
C TYR A 89 1.39 2.46 2.52
N GLY A 90 0.89 2.54 3.75
CA GLY A 90 1.11 1.50 4.76
C GLY A 90 0.56 0.15 4.34
N ILE A 91 -0.72 0.10 3.96
CA ILE A 91 -1.37 -1.15 3.53
C ILE A 91 -0.71 -1.71 2.27
N ALA A 92 -0.41 -0.87 1.27
CA ALA A 92 0.26 -1.30 0.05
C ALA A 92 1.66 -1.89 0.35
N ALA A 93 2.45 -1.26 1.23
CA ALA A 93 3.76 -1.75 1.61
C ALA A 93 3.70 -3.14 2.27
N LEU A 94 2.74 -3.36 3.17
CA LEU A 94 2.54 -4.67 3.79
C LEU A 94 2.05 -5.72 2.79
N LEU A 95 1.13 -5.37 1.88
CA LEU A 95 0.65 -6.29 0.84
C LEU A 95 1.79 -6.70 -0.10
N ILE A 96 2.65 -5.77 -0.53
CA ILE A 96 3.87 -6.12 -1.28
C ILE A 96 4.74 -7.07 -0.45
N ARG A 97 4.95 -6.75 0.82
CA ARG A 97 5.79 -7.55 1.70
C ARG A 97 5.25 -8.96 1.91
N HIS A 98 3.95 -9.17 1.97
CA HIS A 98 3.41 -10.52 2.19
C HIS A 98 3.20 -11.32 0.92
N PHE A 99 2.80 -10.67 -0.18
CA PHE A 99 2.49 -11.34 -1.45
C PHE A 99 3.66 -11.31 -2.45
N SER A 100 4.89 -11.03 -2.02
CA SER A 100 6.08 -11.12 -2.88
C SER A 100 7.35 -11.39 -2.05
N ASP A 101 8.47 -11.63 -2.74
CA ASP A 101 9.81 -11.62 -2.11
C ASP A 101 10.40 -10.21 -2.05
N CYS A 102 9.58 -9.19 -2.24
CA CYS A 102 10.00 -7.79 -2.30
C CYS A 102 9.51 -6.97 -1.09
N GLU A 103 10.14 -5.82 -0.90
CA GLU A 103 9.73 -4.77 0.04
C GLU A 103 10.02 -3.38 -0.55
N VAL A 104 9.54 -2.33 0.11
CA VAL A 104 9.86 -0.94 -0.26
C VAL A 104 11.34 -0.67 0.08
N VAL A 105 12.12 -0.29 -0.93
CA VAL A 105 13.57 -0.02 -0.79
C VAL A 105 13.93 1.45 -0.89
N GLU A 106 13.11 2.26 -1.56
CA GLU A 106 13.36 3.70 -1.70
C GLU A 106 12.06 4.46 -2.00
N ARG A 107 11.90 5.68 -1.47
CA ARG A 107 10.88 6.63 -1.92
C ARG A 107 11.32 7.32 -3.20
N SER A 108 10.43 7.41 -4.17
CA SER A 108 10.71 8.11 -5.41
C SER A 108 10.91 9.61 -5.18
N ARG A 109 11.64 10.26 -6.09
CA ARG A 109 11.69 11.72 -6.14
C ARG A 109 10.40 12.24 -6.75
N LYS A 110 9.93 13.40 -6.27
CA LYS A 110 8.76 14.07 -6.85
C LYS A 110 8.92 14.24 -8.38
N GLY A 111 7.86 13.92 -9.12
CA GLY A 111 7.81 14.08 -10.57
C GLY A 111 8.22 12.84 -11.38
N THR A 112 8.53 11.71 -10.74
CA THR A 112 8.86 10.44 -11.44
C THR A 112 7.63 9.61 -11.83
N GLY A 113 6.43 10.00 -11.39
CA GLY A 113 5.17 9.34 -11.77
C GLY A 113 4.91 7.98 -11.09
N PHE A 114 5.64 7.68 -10.02
CA PHE A 114 5.37 6.57 -9.09
C PHE A 114 5.80 6.98 -7.67
N ASP A 115 5.39 6.28 -6.61
CA ASP A 115 5.67 6.67 -5.21
C ASP A 115 6.92 6.00 -4.60
N TYR A 116 7.14 4.72 -4.89
CA TYR A 116 8.21 3.92 -4.28
C TYR A 116 8.92 3.02 -5.30
N TRP A 117 10.18 2.71 -5.02
CA TRP A 117 10.86 1.55 -5.60
C TRP A 117 10.67 0.36 -4.66
N ILE A 118 10.38 -0.81 -5.23
CA ILE A 118 10.39 -2.09 -4.51
C ILE A 118 11.57 -2.95 -4.95
N GLY A 119 12.14 -3.73 -4.03
CA GLY A 119 13.37 -4.52 -4.21
C GLY A 119 13.32 -5.80 -3.39
N GLU A 120 14.33 -6.69 -3.49
CA GLU A 120 14.34 -7.93 -2.71
C GLU A 120 14.42 -7.63 -1.21
N LYS A 121 13.68 -8.41 -0.41
CA LYS A 121 13.76 -8.32 1.04
C LYS A 121 15.17 -8.63 1.54
N GLY A 122 15.69 -7.79 2.45
CA GLY A 122 16.95 -8.07 3.15
C GLY A 122 18.21 -8.07 2.28
N GLY A 123 18.15 -7.54 1.05
CA GLY A 123 19.32 -7.42 0.18
C GLY A 123 20.28 -6.31 0.65
N ASP A 124 21.54 -6.66 0.91
CA ASP A 124 22.60 -5.71 1.29
C ASP A 124 23.09 -4.82 0.13
N ASP A 125 22.79 -5.20 -1.12
CA ASP A 125 23.38 -4.60 -2.32
C ASP A 125 22.52 -3.48 -2.93
N LYS A 126 22.80 -2.24 -2.49
CA LYS A 126 21.99 -1.04 -2.77
C LYS A 126 22.08 -0.47 -4.18
N LEU A 127 22.89 -1.05 -5.09
CA LEU A 127 23.24 -0.38 -6.35
C LEU A 127 22.62 -0.97 -7.64
N PHE A 128 22.14 -2.22 -7.62
CA PHE A 128 21.66 -2.90 -8.84
C PHE A 128 20.26 -3.53 -8.74
N GLN A 129 19.57 -3.44 -7.61
CA GLN A 129 18.24 -4.03 -7.41
C GLN A 129 17.08 -3.14 -7.87
N ARG A 130 17.05 -2.67 -9.13
CA ARG A 130 15.83 -2.03 -9.65
C ARG A 130 14.77 -3.09 -9.93
N LYS A 131 14.05 -3.52 -8.89
CA LYS A 131 12.74 -4.15 -9.02
C LYS A 131 11.67 -3.05 -8.97
N ALA A 132 10.44 -3.45 -9.26
CA ALA A 132 9.42 -2.60 -9.87
C ALA A 132 9.16 -1.24 -9.20
N ARG A 133 8.49 -0.38 -9.96
CA ARG A 133 7.90 0.85 -9.45
C ARG A 133 6.61 0.50 -8.72
N LEU A 134 6.35 1.10 -7.58
CA LEU A 134 5.08 1.02 -6.88
C LEU A 134 4.43 2.40 -6.89
N GLU A 135 3.23 2.46 -7.45
CA GLU A 135 2.38 3.65 -7.45
C GLU A 135 1.12 3.37 -6.66
N VAL A 136 0.83 4.20 -5.67
CA VAL A 136 -0.22 3.94 -4.68
C VAL A 136 -1.29 5.03 -4.74
N SER A 137 -2.53 4.65 -4.41
CA SER A 137 -3.58 5.60 -4.11
C SER A 137 -4.45 5.09 -2.97
N GLY A 138 -4.82 6.01 -2.08
CA GLY A 138 -5.95 5.80 -1.18
C GLY A 138 -7.26 6.33 -1.76
N ILE A 139 -8.36 5.75 -1.31
CA ILE A 139 -9.74 6.25 -1.47
C ILE A 139 -10.42 6.11 -0.11
N ARG A 140 -10.88 7.22 0.46
CA ARG A 140 -11.46 7.19 1.81
C ARG A 140 -12.84 6.53 1.83
N LYS A 141 -13.68 6.88 0.86
CA LYS A 141 -15.01 6.31 0.65
C LYS A 141 -15.34 6.35 -0.83
N GLY A 142 -15.42 5.20 -1.48
CA GLY A 142 -15.67 5.11 -2.91
C GLY A 142 -16.42 3.86 -3.33
N THR A 143 -16.71 3.79 -4.63
CA THR A 143 -17.35 2.66 -5.30
C THR A 143 -16.32 1.79 -6.02
N ILE A 144 -16.73 0.59 -6.50
CA ILE A 144 -15.90 -0.23 -7.41
C ILE A 144 -15.46 0.58 -8.63
N GLY A 145 -16.36 1.38 -9.19
CA GLY A 145 -16.05 2.23 -10.35
C GLY A 145 -14.97 3.27 -10.06
N ASP A 146 -14.95 3.81 -8.84
CA ASP A 146 -13.90 4.75 -8.41
C ASP A 146 -12.54 4.06 -8.30
N ILE A 147 -12.50 2.83 -7.77
CA ILE A 147 -11.29 2.01 -7.69
C ILE A 147 -10.77 1.72 -9.11
N GLU A 148 -11.62 1.25 -10.02
CA GLU A 148 -11.23 0.95 -11.40
C GLU A 148 -10.73 2.20 -12.15
N SER A 149 -11.45 3.31 -12.02
CA SER A 149 -11.04 4.59 -12.58
C SER A 149 -9.68 5.03 -12.05
N ARG A 150 -9.44 4.84 -10.74
CA ARG A 150 -8.16 5.19 -10.11
C ARG A 150 -7.03 4.32 -10.60
N VAL A 151 -7.23 3.01 -10.71
CA VAL A 151 -6.24 2.08 -11.27
C VAL A 151 -5.87 2.52 -12.68
N ARG A 152 -6.85 2.69 -13.59
CA ARG A 152 -6.58 3.11 -14.99
C ARG A 152 -5.78 4.40 -15.06
N ARG A 153 -6.17 5.41 -14.28
CA ARG A 153 -5.45 6.70 -14.22
C ARG A 153 -4.01 6.55 -13.74
N LYS A 154 -3.75 5.70 -12.73
CA LYS A 154 -2.39 5.46 -12.21
C LYS A 154 -1.54 4.66 -13.20
N GLN A 155 -2.13 3.67 -13.86
CA GLN A 155 -1.51 2.93 -14.97
C GLN A 155 -1.06 3.86 -16.12
N GLU A 156 -1.89 4.85 -16.48
CA GLU A 156 -1.51 5.87 -17.47
C GLU A 156 -0.38 6.80 -16.97
N GLN A 157 -0.29 7.04 -15.67
CA GLN A 157 0.79 7.84 -15.08
C GLN A 157 2.13 7.10 -15.13
N THR A 158 2.15 5.82 -14.71
CA THR A 158 3.34 4.96 -14.73
C THR A 158 3.80 4.65 -16.16
N LYS A 159 2.89 4.51 -17.13
CA LYS A 159 3.22 4.34 -18.56
C LYS A 159 3.94 5.55 -19.16
N ARG A 160 3.59 6.77 -18.79
CA ARG A 160 4.24 7.98 -19.33
C ARG A 160 5.67 8.17 -18.84
N THR A 161 6.01 7.58 -17.70
CA THR A 161 7.37 7.57 -17.14
C THR A 161 8.06 6.22 -17.36
N ALA A 162 7.46 5.35 -18.19
CA ALA A 162 7.90 3.98 -18.43
C ALA A 162 9.12 3.95 -19.36
N GLY A 163 10.27 3.65 -18.76
CA GLY A 163 11.26 2.84 -19.45
C GLY A 163 10.82 1.37 -19.46
N THR A 164 11.77 0.46 -19.25
CA THR A 164 11.57 -1.00 -19.29
C THR A 164 11.31 -1.64 -17.92
N ILE A 165 11.10 -0.84 -16.87
CA ILE A 165 10.98 -1.34 -15.49
C ILE A 165 9.50 -1.61 -15.17
N PRO A 166 9.13 -2.80 -14.67
CA PRO A 166 7.76 -3.13 -14.32
C PRO A 166 7.19 -2.14 -13.29
N ALA A 167 5.87 -2.05 -13.24
CA ALA A 167 5.17 -1.23 -12.26
C ALA A 167 4.05 -2.02 -11.58
N ILE A 168 3.76 -1.71 -10.33
CA ILE A 168 2.61 -2.19 -9.60
C ILE A 168 1.79 -0.97 -9.22
N VAL A 169 0.51 -1.00 -9.56
CA VAL A 169 -0.47 0.00 -9.11
C VAL A 169 -1.27 -0.60 -7.96
N ALA A 170 -1.23 0.02 -6.79
CA ALA A 170 -2.00 -0.36 -5.62
C ALA A 170 -3.05 0.71 -5.29
N VAL A 171 -4.32 0.34 -5.26
CA VAL A 171 -5.40 1.22 -4.82
C VAL A 171 -6.05 0.63 -3.59
N VAL A 172 -6.03 1.38 -2.48
CA VAL A 172 -6.60 0.98 -1.20
C VAL A 172 -7.83 1.85 -0.92
N GLU A 173 -8.97 1.22 -0.68
CA GLU A 173 -10.23 1.86 -0.34
C GLU A 173 -10.61 1.49 1.09
N PHE A 174 -10.95 2.50 1.91
CA PHE A 174 -11.16 2.34 3.35
C PHE A 174 -12.63 2.24 3.77
N GLY A 175 -13.57 2.78 2.98
CA GLY A 175 -15.01 2.83 3.29
C GLY A 175 -15.71 1.47 3.16
N ARG A 176 -15.26 0.69 2.20
CA ARG A 176 -15.59 -0.69 1.89
C ARG A 176 -14.25 -1.41 1.68
N PRO A 177 -13.63 -1.90 2.77
CA PRO A 177 -12.24 -2.32 2.79
C PRO A 177 -11.87 -3.17 1.57
N HIS A 178 -11.10 -2.57 0.66
CA HIS A 178 -10.76 -3.16 -0.63
C HIS A 178 -9.34 -2.72 -1.00
N ALA A 179 -8.45 -3.66 -1.28
CA ALA A 179 -7.18 -3.36 -1.93
C ALA A 179 -7.11 -4.02 -3.31
N ARG A 180 -6.86 -3.20 -4.34
CA ARG A 180 -6.67 -3.67 -5.71
C ARG A 180 -5.22 -3.47 -6.12
N LEU A 181 -4.52 -4.56 -6.42
CA LEU A 181 -3.13 -4.55 -6.90
C LEU A 181 -3.09 -5.02 -8.34
N VAL A 182 -2.43 -4.28 -9.22
CA VAL A 182 -2.28 -4.65 -10.62
C VAL A 182 -0.84 -4.51 -11.04
N GLU A 183 -0.25 -5.60 -11.50
CA GLU A 183 1.05 -5.57 -12.19
C GLU A 183 0.90 -5.07 -13.63
N GLU A 184 1.79 -4.17 -14.01
CA GLU A 184 2.01 -3.76 -15.38
C GLU A 184 3.26 -4.45 -15.94
N ALA A 185 3.08 -5.13 -17.08
CA ALA A 185 4.15 -5.71 -17.86
C ALA A 185 4.88 -4.67 -18.72
#